data_AF-A0A0J7K5P1-F1
#
_entry.id   AF-A0A0J7K5P1-F1
#
_cell.length_a   1.000
_cell.length_b   1.000
_cell.length_c   1.000
_cell.angle_alpha   90.00
_cell.angle_beta   90.00
_cell.angle_gamma   90.00
#
_symmetry.space_group_name_H-M   'P 1'
#
loop_
_entity.id
_entity.type
_entity.pdbx_description
1 polymer ?
#
loop_
_entity_poly.entity_id
_entity_poly.type
_entity_poly.pdbx_seq_one_letter_code
_entity_poly.pdbx_strand_id
1 'polypeptide(L)'
;MQISNFSEAKKCFTEAEQLSVVEDVLESPPIYNQNDYENLKLKLQQAELRAQEATQKLQQANIIILRTERSRRILKKHIRRLIDEKKKIELDNLKSKLKLNLRKLFNDDQIQIILGQNSRGFKWSNNTILKALKLRFLCGSNGYNELVKHHIPLPSERTLRRKKEGIDFEPGILEDVFDILNKQISLFKDDREKMP
;
A
#
# COMPACT_ATOMS: atom_id res chain seq x y z
N MET A 1 4.59 12.81 -27.94
CA MET A 1 4.40 14.09 -28.66
C MET A 1 5.25 15.15 -27.99
N GLN A 2 5.82 16.06 -28.79
CA GLN A 2 6.77 17.12 -28.43
C GLN A 2 8.26 16.73 -28.49
N ILE A 3 8.71 16.35 -29.69
CA ILE A 3 10.08 16.58 -30.14
C ILE A 3 9.93 17.49 -31.37
N SER A 4 9.66 18.78 -31.14
CA SER A 4 9.38 19.74 -32.23
C SER A 4 10.17 21.05 -32.13
N ASN A 5 10.98 21.27 -31.08
CA ASN A 5 11.57 22.59 -30.85
C ASN A 5 13.11 22.63 -30.92
N PHE A 6 13.77 21.54 -31.32
CA PHE A 6 15.23 21.51 -31.47
C PHE A 6 15.70 21.73 -32.92
N SER A 7 14.78 21.72 -33.89
CA SER A 7 15.07 21.89 -35.32
C SER A 7 15.05 23.35 -35.78
N GLU A 8 14.32 24.24 -35.10
CA GLU A 8 14.22 25.66 -35.49
C GLU A 8 15.42 26.48 -34.99
N ALA A 9 16.02 26.11 -33.86
CA ALA A 9 17.20 26.80 -33.32
C ALA A 9 18.49 26.55 -34.13
N LYS A 10 18.54 25.48 -34.93
CA LYS A 10 19.68 25.20 -35.84
C LYS A 10 19.54 25.88 -37.22
N LYS A 11 18.35 26.38 -37.57
CA LYS A 11 18.13 27.09 -38.84
C LYS A 11 18.58 28.55 -38.82
N CYS A 12 18.70 29.17 -37.64
CA CYS A 12 19.19 30.55 -37.53
C CYS A 12 20.71 30.69 -37.51
N PHE A 13 21.49 29.60 -37.62
CA PHE A 13 22.96 29.66 -37.45
C PHE A 13 23.75 29.42 -38.74
N THR A 14 23.10 29.37 -39.91
CA THR A 14 23.77 29.02 -41.19
C THR A 14 23.58 30.04 -42.32
N GLU A 15 23.11 31.26 -42.05
CA GLU A 15 22.98 32.33 -43.06
C GLU A 15 23.93 33.51 -42.83
N ALA A 16 24.91 33.40 -41.93
CA ALA A 16 25.85 34.48 -41.61
C ALA A 16 27.21 34.36 -42.34
N GLU A 17 27.28 33.64 -43.46
CA GLU A 17 28.53 33.41 -44.18
C GLU A 17 28.39 33.64 -45.69
N GLN A 18 27.83 34.80 -46.07
CA GLN A 18 28.02 35.39 -47.40
C GLN A 18 28.15 36.91 -47.26
N LEU A 19 29.37 37.39 -47.11
CA LEU A 19 29.73 38.78 -47.39
C LEU A 19 30.93 38.77 -48.34
N SER A 20 30.62 38.58 -49.62
CA SER A 20 31.51 38.94 -50.72
C SER A 20 31.56 40.45 -50.84
N VAL A 21 32.77 40.98 -50.66
CA VAL A 21 33.34 42.17 -51.30
C VAL A 21 32.36 43.01 -52.14
N VAL A 22 31.91 44.12 -51.56
CA VAL A 22 31.58 45.33 -52.32
C VAL A 22 32.43 46.43 -51.70
N GLU A 23 33.57 46.65 -52.33
CA GLU A 23 34.41 47.82 -52.16
C GLU A 23 33.88 48.87 -53.14
N ASP A 24 33.07 49.82 -52.66
CA ASP A 24 33.18 51.23 -53.05
C ASP A 24 32.20 52.15 -52.32
N VAL A 25 32.63 53.41 -52.18
CA VAL A 25 32.00 54.58 -51.55
C VAL A 25 32.28 54.73 -50.04
N LEU A 26 33.47 55.25 -49.76
CA LEU A 26 33.80 56.07 -48.60
C LEU A 26 32.95 57.36 -48.60
N GLU A 27 31.68 57.27 -48.21
CA GLU A 27 31.03 58.40 -47.57
C GLU A 27 31.70 58.58 -46.21
N SER A 28 32.30 59.76 -46.03
CA SER A 28 33.07 60.11 -44.84
C SER A 28 32.27 59.81 -43.57
N PRO A 29 32.87 59.13 -42.56
CA PRO A 29 32.18 58.89 -41.29
C PRO A 29 31.74 60.24 -40.72
N PRO A 30 30.53 60.36 -40.15
CA PRO A 30 30.16 61.56 -39.41
C PRO A 30 31.23 61.76 -38.35
N ILE A 31 31.86 62.94 -38.33
CA ILE A 31 32.91 63.30 -37.38
C ILE A 31 32.28 63.26 -35.99
N TYR A 32 32.31 62.10 -35.35
CA TYR A 32 31.92 61.94 -33.97
C TYR A 32 32.98 62.64 -33.13
N ASN A 33 32.53 63.52 -32.25
CA ASN A 33 33.38 64.15 -31.26
C ASN A 33 34.12 63.04 -30.48
N GLN A 34 35.44 63.13 -30.35
CA GLN A 34 36.28 62.16 -29.61
C GLN A 34 35.71 61.84 -28.22
N ASN A 35 35.06 62.84 -27.61
CA ASN A 35 34.40 62.75 -26.31
C ASN A 35 33.15 61.85 -26.33
N ASP A 36 32.41 61.79 -27.43
CA ASP A 36 31.21 60.96 -27.59
C ASP A 36 31.56 59.48 -27.81
N TYR A 37 32.66 59.20 -28.53
CA TYR A 37 33.17 57.84 -28.71
C TYR A 37 33.66 57.24 -27.38
N GLU A 38 34.44 58.00 -26.61
CA GLU A 38 34.90 57.56 -25.28
C GLU A 38 33.72 57.39 -24.30
N ASN A 39 32.69 58.24 -24.37
CA ASN A 39 31.49 58.10 -23.56
C ASN A 39 30.67 56.86 -23.92
N LEU A 40 30.54 56.56 -25.22
CA LEU A 40 29.87 55.35 -25.71
C LEU A 40 30.62 54.08 -25.28
N LYS A 41 31.96 54.10 -25.37
CA LYS A 41 32.84 53.02 -24.93
C LYS A 41 32.74 52.76 -23.42
N LEU A 42 32.71 53.83 -22.61
CA LEU A 42 32.52 53.75 -21.16
C LEU A 42 31.15 53.14 -20.80
N LYS A 43 30.09 53.55 -21.50
CA LYS A 43 28.74 52.99 -21.32
C LYS A 43 28.69 51.51 -21.70
N LEU A 44 29.35 51.12 -22.79
CA LEU A 44 29.44 49.73 -23.22
C LEU A 44 30.16 48.87 -22.17
N GLN A 45 31.30 49.35 -21.66
CA GLN A 45 32.06 48.66 -20.62
C GLN A 45 31.27 48.53 -19.30
N GLN A 46 30.51 49.57 -18.91
CA GLN A 46 29.61 49.49 -17.75
C GLN A 46 28.46 48.50 -17.97
N ALA A 47 27.91 48.43 -19.18
CA ALA A 47 26.87 47.47 -19.52
C ALA A 47 27.40 46.02 -19.48
N GLU A 48 28.61 45.78 -19.99
CA GLU A 48 29.29 44.48 -19.93
C GLU A 48 29.55 44.03 -18.49
N LEU A 49 30.06 44.93 -17.63
CA LEU A 49 30.31 44.62 -16.22
C LEU A 49 28.99 44.25 -15.51
N ARG A 50 27.92 45.01 -15.74
CA ARG A 50 26.58 44.70 -15.19
C ARG A 50 26.04 43.38 -15.70
N ALA A 51 26.25 43.06 -16.98
CA ALA A 51 25.87 41.78 -17.55
C ALA A 51 26.65 40.63 -16.91
N GLN A 52 27.95 40.77 -16.70
CA GLN A 52 28.77 39.78 -16.00
C GLN A 52 28.30 39.57 -14.56
N GLU A 53 28.07 40.64 -13.80
CA GLU A 53 27.52 40.54 -12.43
C GLU A 53 26.15 39.84 -12.40
N ALA A 54 25.28 40.14 -13.37
CA ALA A 54 23.98 39.48 -13.50
C ALA A 54 24.14 37.98 -13.77
N THR A 55 25.07 37.57 -14.65
CA THR A 55 25.33 36.15 -14.93
C THR A 55 25.88 35.41 -13.71
N GLN A 56 26.77 36.02 -12.92
CA GLN A 56 27.28 35.43 -11.69
C GLN A 56 26.16 35.24 -10.65
N LYS A 57 25.30 36.25 -10.46
CA LYS A 57 24.13 36.15 -9.57
C LYS A 57 23.18 35.04 -10.02
N LEU A 58 22.95 34.90 -11.33
CA LEU A 58 22.13 33.85 -11.91
C LEU A 58 22.74 32.46 -11.65
N GLN A 59 24.05 32.29 -11.82
CA GLN A 59 24.74 31.03 -11.52
C GLN A 59 24.61 30.65 -10.04
N GLN A 60 24.78 31.60 -9.13
CA GLN A 60 24.60 31.37 -7.69
C GLN A 60 23.15 30.96 -7.37
N ALA A 61 22.16 31.64 -7.95
CA ALA A 61 20.75 31.30 -7.79
C ALA A 61 20.43 29.88 -8.28
N ASN A 62 20.97 29.47 -9.43
CA ASN A 62 20.79 28.12 -9.97
C ASN A 62 21.31 27.04 -9.02
N ILE A 63 22.47 27.24 -8.38
CA ILE A 63 23.01 26.29 -7.40
C ILE A 63 22.05 26.13 -6.21
N ILE A 64 21.47 27.24 -5.73
CA ILE A 64 20.51 27.23 -4.61
C ILE A 64 19.23 26.50 -5.01
N ILE A 65 18.72 26.74 -6.22
CA ILE A 65 17.53 26.05 -6.75
C ILE A 65 17.77 24.55 -6.81
N LEU A 66 18.89 24.10 -7.38
CA LEU A 66 19.22 22.68 -7.49
C LEU A 66 19.31 21.99 -6.13
N ARG A 67 19.94 22.66 -5.14
CA ARG A 67 20.00 22.16 -3.75
C ARG A 67 18.60 22.04 -3.14
N THR A 68 17.78 23.08 -3.30
CA THR A 68 16.40 23.13 -2.79
C THR A 68 15.54 22.03 -3.41
N GLU A 69 15.67 21.81 -4.72
CA GLU A 69 14.94 20.74 -5.43
C GLU A 69 15.36 19.34 -4.98
N ARG A 70 16.65 19.14 -4.71
CA ARG A 70 17.14 17.87 -4.16
C ARG A 70 16.51 17.61 -2.79
N SER A 71 16.55 18.58 -1.89
CA SER A 71 15.95 18.49 -0.55
C SER A 71 14.44 18.25 -0.64
N ARG A 72 13.73 18.98 -1.52
CA ARG A 72 12.30 18.81 -1.77
C ARG A 72 11.96 17.40 -2.26
N ARG A 73 12.79 16.81 -3.15
CA ARG A 73 12.59 15.44 -3.63
C ARG A 73 12.74 14.41 -2.50
N ILE A 74 13.70 14.59 -1.61
CA ILE A 74 13.91 13.72 -0.44
C ILE A 74 12.73 13.85 0.52
N LEU A 75 12.32 15.07 0.85
CA LEU A 75 11.19 15.32 1.74
C LEU A 75 9.90 14.70 1.21
N LYS A 76 9.61 14.85 -0.10
CA LYS A 76 8.45 14.20 -0.74
C LYS A 76 8.50 12.67 -0.68
N LYS A 77 9.68 12.05 -0.72
CA LYS A 77 9.82 10.61 -0.52
C LYS A 77 9.52 10.23 0.93
N HIS A 78 10.03 11.01 1.89
CA HIS A 78 9.80 10.75 3.30
C HIS A 78 8.32 10.90 3.68
N ILE A 79 7.65 11.96 3.23
CA ILE A 79 6.21 12.16 3.43
C ILE A 79 5.40 10.99 2.88
N ARG A 80 5.72 10.50 1.68
CA ARG A 80 5.04 9.32 1.12
C ARG A 80 5.21 8.08 2.00
N ARG A 81 6.43 7.80 2.47
CA ARG A 81 6.68 6.67 3.40
C ARG A 81 5.86 6.80 4.68
N LEU A 82 5.84 7.99 5.29
CA LEU A 82 5.06 8.24 6.51
C LEU A 82 3.56 8.04 6.28
N ILE A 83 3.04 8.46 5.12
CA ILE A 83 1.63 8.23 4.75
C ILE A 83 1.35 6.72 4.62
N ASP A 84 2.24 5.98 3.96
CA ASP A 84 2.07 4.54 3.76
C ASP A 84 2.18 3.77 5.10
N GLU A 85 3.10 4.16 5.97
CA GLU A 85 3.23 3.62 7.33
C GLU A 85 1.99 3.91 8.17
N LYS A 86 1.47 5.14 8.13
CA LYS A 86 0.23 5.49 8.83
C LYS A 86 -0.94 4.64 8.36
N LYS A 87 -1.13 4.49 7.05
CA LYS A 87 -2.18 3.64 6.47
C LYS A 87 -2.05 2.18 6.91
N LYS A 88 -0.82 1.66 6.96
CA LYS A 88 -0.54 0.29 7.43
C LYS A 88 -0.94 0.13 8.89
N ILE A 89 -0.55 1.07 9.75
CA ILE A 89 -0.90 1.05 11.19
C ILE A 89 -2.41 1.14 11.38
N GLU A 90 -3.10 2.01 10.64
CA GLU A 90 -4.57 2.13 10.69
C GLU A 90 -5.25 0.82 10.29
N LEU A 91 -4.78 0.18 9.22
CA LEU A 91 -5.29 -1.11 8.76
C LEU A 91 -5.05 -2.22 9.81
N ASP A 92 -3.86 -2.28 10.39
CA ASP A 92 -3.51 -3.29 11.40
C ASP A 92 -4.31 -3.08 12.70
N ASN A 93 -4.54 -1.82 13.10
CA ASN A 93 -5.42 -1.48 14.22
C ASN A 93 -6.87 -1.90 13.95
N LEU A 94 -7.38 -1.65 12.74
CA LEU A 94 -8.73 -2.07 12.35
C LEU A 94 -8.87 -3.60 12.37
N LYS A 95 -7.91 -4.32 11.79
CA LYS A 95 -7.85 -5.80 11.84
C LYS A 95 -7.83 -6.32 13.27
N SER A 96 -7.06 -5.68 14.15
CA SER A 96 -6.97 -6.06 15.56
C SER A 96 -8.28 -5.84 16.30
N LYS A 97 -8.96 -4.71 16.09
CA LYS A 97 -10.30 -4.44 16.65
C LYS A 97 -11.33 -5.45 16.16
N LEU A 98 -11.35 -5.75 14.85
CA LEU A 98 -12.23 -6.78 14.29
C LEU A 98 -11.95 -8.15 14.89
N LYS A 99 -10.68 -8.53 15.04
CA LYS A 99 -10.27 -9.80 15.67
C LYS A 99 -10.79 -9.91 17.11
N LEU A 100 -10.72 -8.84 17.90
CA LEU A 100 -11.25 -8.82 19.27
C LEU A 100 -12.77 -9.02 19.32
N ASN A 101 -13.51 -8.39 18.40
CA ASN A 101 -14.95 -8.57 18.30
C ASN A 101 -15.31 -10.00 17.87
N LEU A 102 -14.59 -10.56 16.90
CA LEU A 102 -14.83 -11.92 16.40
C LEU A 102 -14.52 -13.00 17.45
N ARG A 103 -13.55 -12.78 18.35
CA ARG A 103 -13.25 -13.70 19.46
C ARG A 103 -14.43 -13.96 20.40
N LYS A 104 -15.45 -13.10 20.42
CA LYS A 104 -16.67 -13.31 21.20
C LYS A 104 -17.59 -14.39 20.61
N LEU A 105 -17.52 -14.60 19.29
CA LEU A 105 -18.42 -15.47 18.54
C LEU A 105 -17.70 -16.72 18.00
N PHE A 106 -16.46 -16.55 17.55
CA PHE A 106 -15.69 -17.55 16.83
C PHE A 106 -14.43 -17.93 17.59
N ASN A 107 -13.98 -19.16 17.36
CA ASN A 107 -12.70 -19.63 17.85
C ASN A 107 -11.54 -19.06 16.98
N ASP A 108 -10.32 -19.06 17.51
CA ASP A 108 -9.16 -18.46 16.83
C ASP A 108 -8.88 -19.03 15.43
N ASP A 109 -9.12 -20.32 15.24
CA ASP A 109 -8.96 -21.02 13.97
C ASP A 109 -10.03 -20.58 12.93
N GLN A 110 -11.27 -20.37 13.36
CA GLN A 110 -12.32 -19.81 12.51
C GLN A 110 -12.00 -18.36 12.11
N ILE A 111 -11.47 -17.57 13.04
CA ILE A 111 -11.06 -16.18 12.78
C ILE A 111 -9.91 -16.12 11.79
N GLN A 112 -8.95 -17.04 11.88
CA GLN A 112 -7.85 -17.15 10.92
C GLN A 112 -8.35 -17.33 9.48
N ILE A 113 -9.37 -18.17 9.29
CA ILE A 113 -9.99 -18.38 7.98
C ILE A 113 -10.71 -17.11 7.50
N ILE A 114 -11.51 -16.46 8.37
CA ILE A 114 -12.19 -15.20 8.04
C ILE A 114 -11.18 -14.13 7.61
N LEU A 115 -10.01 -14.06 8.26
CA LEU A 115 -8.95 -13.11 7.96
C LEU A 115 -8.14 -13.47 6.69
N GLY A 116 -8.52 -14.51 5.95
CA GLY A 116 -7.94 -14.86 4.66
C GLY A 116 -6.68 -15.72 4.72
N GLN A 117 -6.43 -16.41 5.84
CA GLN A 117 -5.39 -17.44 5.85
C GLN A 117 -5.81 -18.60 4.94
N ASN A 118 -4.84 -19.10 4.16
CA ASN A 118 -5.07 -20.12 3.15
C ASN A 118 -5.72 -21.37 3.78
N SER A 119 -6.86 -21.79 3.25
CA SER A 119 -7.62 -22.94 3.72
C SER A 119 -6.97 -24.28 3.38
N ARG A 120 -6.01 -24.30 2.43
CA ARG A 120 -5.28 -25.51 2.05
C ARG A 120 -4.41 -26.01 3.21
N GLY A 121 -4.76 -27.19 3.72
CA GLY A 121 -4.03 -27.83 4.84
C GLY A 121 -4.35 -27.23 6.21
N PHE A 122 -5.40 -26.40 6.32
CA PHE A 122 -5.79 -25.78 7.57
C PHE A 122 -6.21 -26.83 8.62
N LYS A 123 -5.60 -26.78 9.80
CA LYS A 123 -5.92 -27.67 10.93
C LYS A 123 -6.93 -27.01 11.84
N TRP A 124 -8.13 -27.58 11.90
CA TRP A 124 -9.17 -27.18 12.84
C TRP A 124 -8.81 -27.57 14.27
N SER A 125 -9.12 -26.67 15.20
CA SER A 125 -8.99 -26.93 16.63
C SER A 125 -10.04 -27.94 17.11
N ASN A 126 -9.72 -28.70 18.17
CA ASN A 126 -10.67 -29.67 18.75
C ASN A 126 -11.96 -28.98 19.22
N ASN A 127 -11.86 -27.75 19.75
CA ASN A 127 -13.04 -26.97 20.16
C ASN A 127 -13.98 -26.67 18.98
N THR A 128 -13.42 -26.32 17.82
CA THR A 128 -14.21 -26.07 16.61
C THR A 128 -14.81 -27.36 16.06
N ILE A 129 -14.04 -28.46 16.05
CA ILE A 129 -14.55 -29.78 15.66
C ILE A 129 -15.72 -30.20 16.56
N LEU A 130 -15.60 -30.08 17.89
CA LEU A 130 -16.67 -30.44 18.83
C LEU A 130 -17.93 -29.60 18.62
N LYS A 131 -17.79 -28.27 18.49
CA LYS A 131 -18.94 -27.38 18.20
C LYS A 131 -19.61 -27.76 16.88
N ALA A 132 -18.81 -28.03 15.84
CA ALA A 132 -19.31 -28.44 14.53
C ALA A 132 -19.99 -29.80 14.55
N LEU A 133 -19.49 -30.77 15.33
CA LEU A 133 -20.13 -32.08 15.53
C LEU A 133 -21.47 -31.95 16.23
N LYS A 134 -21.57 -31.14 17.29
CA LYS A 134 -22.84 -30.84 17.98
C LYS A 134 -23.84 -30.22 17.02
N LEU A 135 -23.43 -29.21 16.25
CA LEU A 135 -24.28 -28.55 15.26
C LEU A 135 -24.74 -29.53 14.17
N ARG A 136 -23.84 -30.37 13.67
CA ARG A 136 -24.12 -31.41 12.68
C ARG A 136 -25.13 -32.46 13.18
N PHE A 137 -25.08 -32.78 14.47
CA PHE A 137 -26.03 -33.70 15.11
C PHE A 137 -27.42 -33.07 15.24
N LEU A 138 -27.49 -31.79 15.62
CA LEU A 138 -28.77 -31.07 15.79
C LEU A 138 -29.48 -30.76 14.46
N CYS A 139 -28.74 -30.30 13.44
CA CYS A 139 -29.33 -29.82 12.18
C CYS A 139 -29.37 -30.87 11.06
N GLY A 140 -28.80 -32.06 11.26
CA GLY A 140 -28.65 -33.06 10.20
C GLY A 140 -27.66 -32.67 9.10
N SER A 141 -27.57 -33.50 8.05
CA SER A 141 -26.53 -33.38 7.00
C SER A 141 -26.78 -32.18 6.11
N ASN A 142 -28.02 -32.05 5.66
CA ASN A 142 -28.42 -31.03 4.72
C ASN A 142 -28.32 -29.65 5.39
N GLY A 143 -28.84 -29.49 6.60
CA GLY A 143 -28.75 -28.23 7.35
C GLY A 143 -27.31 -27.80 7.61
N TYR A 144 -26.45 -28.74 8.00
CA TYR A 144 -25.03 -28.43 8.19
C TYR A 144 -24.34 -28.00 6.89
N ASN A 145 -24.59 -28.70 5.79
CA ASN A 145 -23.99 -28.39 4.50
C ASN A 145 -24.47 -27.05 3.95
N GLU A 146 -25.74 -26.67 4.18
CA GLU A 146 -26.23 -25.32 3.84
C GLU A 146 -25.50 -24.23 4.64
N LEU A 147 -25.27 -24.42 5.95
CA LEU A 147 -24.49 -23.46 6.75
C LEU A 147 -23.07 -23.27 6.22
N VAL A 148 -22.42 -24.35 5.79
CA VAL A 148 -21.09 -24.30 5.17
C VAL A 148 -21.14 -23.57 3.82
N LYS A 149 -22.18 -23.82 3.00
CA LYS A 149 -22.38 -23.12 1.71
C LYS A 149 -22.58 -21.61 1.90
N HIS A 150 -23.25 -21.18 2.97
CA HIS A 150 -23.39 -19.77 3.34
C HIS A 150 -22.11 -19.13 3.93
N HIS A 151 -20.94 -19.72 3.66
CA HIS A 151 -19.62 -19.20 4.05
C HIS A 151 -19.40 -19.07 5.56
N ILE A 152 -20.13 -19.83 6.37
CA ILE A 152 -19.85 -19.92 7.80
C ILE A 152 -18.54 -20.72 7.97
N PRO A 153 -17.57 -20.24 8.78
CA PRO A 153 -16.26 -20.87 8.93
C PRO A 153 -16.37 -22.16 9.75
N LEU A 154 -16.80 -23.22 9.08
CA LEU A 154 -16.99 -24.54 9.64
C LEU A 154 -16.18 -25.58 8.84
N PRO A 155 -15.72 -26.65 9.50
CA PRO A 155 -15.06 -27.76 8.83
C PRO A 155 -16.02 -28.42 7.83
N SER A 156 -15.49 -28.98 6.74
CA SER A 156 -16.32 -29.77 5.85
C SER A 156 -16.81 -31.05 6.52
N GLU A 157 -17.93 -31.60 6.05
CA GLU A 157 -18.44 -32.88 6.54
C GLU A 157 -17.40 -34.01 6.44
N ARG A 158 -16.62 -34.04 5.35
CA ARG A 158 -15.47 -34.95 5.19
C ARG A 158 -14.44 -34.80 6.31
N THR A 159 -14.17 -33.57 6.75
CA THR A 159 -13.24 -33.29 7.84
C THR A 159 -13.78 -33.80 9.17
N LEU A 160 -15.06 -33.60 9.43
CA LEU A 160 -15.73 -34.14 10.62
C LEU A 160 -15.69 -35.67 10.64
N ARG A 161 -15.95 -36.33 9.51
CA ARG A 161 -15.92 -37.79 9.40
C ARG A 161 -14.53 -38.35 9.70
N ARG A 162 -13.48 -37.81 9.07
CA ARG A 162 -12.08 -38.20 9.33
C ARG A 162 -11.67 -38.02 10.79
N LYS A 163 -12.18 -36.99 11.46
CA LYS A 163 -11.92 -36.77 12.89
C LYS A 163 -12.60 -37.80 13.78
N LYS A 164 -13.74 -38.36 13.37
CA LYS A 164 -14.39 -39.48 14.06
C LYS A 164 -13.69 -40.81 13.79
N GLU A 165 -13.21 -41.02 12.57
CA GLU A 165 -12.51 -42.24 12.15
C GLU A 165 -11.23 -42.50 12.96
N GLY A 166 -10.59 -41.46 13.50
CA GLY A 166 -9.40 -41.60 14.37
C GLY A 166 -9.71 -41.85 15.85
N ILE A 167 -10.96 -42.21 16.19
CA ILE A 167 -11.32 -42.66 17.53
C ILE A 167 -11.37 -44.19 17.46
N ASP A 168 -10.34 -44.83 18.00
CA ASP A 168 -10.30 -46.28 18.11
C ASP A 168 -11.23 -46.71 19.25
N PHE A 169 -12.12 -47.66 18.94
CA PHE A 169 -13.01 -48.27 19.92
C PHE A 169 -12.49 -49.68 20.18
N GLU A 170 -12.13 -49.97 21.43
CA GLU A 170 -11.79 -51.33 21.84
C GLU A 170 -13.02 -52.24 21.68
N PRO A 171 -12.86 -53.48 21.19
CA PRO A 171 -13.95 -54.43 21.10
C PRO A 171 -14.48 -54.75 22.49
N GLY A 172 -15.74 -54.44 22.75
CA GLY A 172 -16.36 -54.62 24.06
C GLY A 172 -17.34 -53.51 24.40
N ILE A 173 -17.66 -53.40 25.69
CA ILE A 173 -18.53 -52.34 26.21
C ILE A 173 -17.65 -51.12 26.52
N LEU A 174 -18.02 -49.97 25.97
CA LEU A 174 -17.29 -48.72 26.18
C LEU A 174 -17.68 -48.09 27.54
N GLU A 175 -17.06 -48.56 28.61
CA GLU A 175 -17.32 -48.13 29.99
C GLU A 175 -17.18 -46.62 30.18
N ASP A 176 -16.20 -45.99 29.51
CA ASP A 176 -15.97 -44.54 29.56
C ASP A 176 -17.20 -43.72 29.16
N VAL A 177 -18.03 -44.22 28.23
CA VAL A 177 -19.26 -43.55 27.84
C VAL A 177 -20.34 -43.69 28.90
N PHE A 178 -20.41 -44.83 29.59
CA PHE A 178 -21.34 -45.01 30.71
C PHE A 178 -20.99 -44.08 31.87
N ASP A 179 -19.71 -43.86 32.16
CA ASP A 179 -19.26 -42.88 33.16
C ASP A 179 -19.68 -41.45 32.82
N ILE A 180 -19.54 -41.07 31.54
CA ILE A 180 -19.98 -39.76 31.05
C ILE A 180 -21.51 -39.63 31.17
N LEU A 181 -22.26 -40.66 30.77
CA LEU A 181 -23.72 -40.68 30.84
C LEU A 181 -24.21 -40.62 32.29
N ASN A 182 -23.62 -41.39 33.21
CA ASN A 182 -23.94 -41.35 34.63
C ASN A 182 -23.71 -39.95 35.21
N LYS A 183 -22.59 -39.31 34.88
CA LYS A 183 -22.33 -37.91 35.27
C LYS A 183 -23.36 -36.93 34.70
N GLN A 184 -23.84 -37.14 33.47
CA GLN A 184 -24.93 -36.32 32.90
C GLN A 184 -26.24 -36.54 33.65
N ILE A 185 -26.57 -37.79 33.99
CA ILE A 185 -27.79 -38.14 34.72
C ILE A 185 -27.82 -37.47 36.10
N SER A 186 -26.69 -37.49 36.83
CA SER A 186 -26.58 -36.80 38.13
C SER A 186 -26.75 -35.28 38.06
N LEU A 187 -26.56 -34.66 36.87
CA LEU A 187 -26.75 -33.22 36.67
C LEU A 187 -28.20 -32.86 36.31
N PHE A 188 -29.02 -33.82 35.86
CA PHE A 188 -30.44 -33.59 35.67
C PHE A 188 -31.12 -33.50 37.04
N LYS A 189 -31.58 -32.30 37.41
CA LYS A 189 -32.48 -32.14 38.56
C LYS A 189 -33.85 -32.70 38.15
N ASP A 190 -34.41 -33.57 38.98
CA ASP A 190 -35.76 -34.06 38.77
C ASP A 190 -36.74 -32.90 39.00
N ASP A 191 -37.30 -32.36 37.93
CA ASP A 191 -38.26 -31.25 38.01
C ASP A 191 -39.58 -31.66 38.73
N ARG A 192 -39.78 -32.95 39.02
CA ARG A 192 -40.90 -33.46 39.82
C ARG A 192 -40.74 -33.22 41.33
N GLU A 193 -39.54 -32.94 41.82
CA GLU A 193 -39.30 -32.60 43.25
C GLU A 193 -39.60 -31.12 43.58
N LYS A 194 -40.02 -30.31 42.60
CA LYS A 194 -40.36 -28.88 42.76
C LYS A 194 -41.87 -28.60 42.87
N MET A 195 -42.71 -29.59 43.11
CA MET A 195 -44.10 -29.32 43.48
C MET A 195 -44.25 -29.32 45.02
N PRO A 196 -44.65 -28.19 45.63
CA PRO A 196 -45.03 -28.15 47.04
C PRO A 196 -46.32 -28.93 47.31
#